data_AF-A0A950G760-F1
#
_entry.id   AF-A0A950G760-F1
#
_cell.length_a   1.000
_cell.length_b   1.000
_cell.length_c   1.000
_cell.angle_alpha   90.00
_cell.angle_beta   90.00
_cell.angle_gamma   90.00
#
_symmetry.space_group_name_H-M   'P 1'
#
loop_
_entity.id
_entity.type
_entity.pdbx_description
1 polymer ?
#
loop_
_entity_poly.entity_id
_entity_poly.type
_entity_poly.pdbx_seq_one_letter_code
_entity_poly.pdbx_strand_id
1 'polypeptide(L)'
;MKRRLLALVSLWPTLSVQAAPPGADPNWPCQQIKVPELSIAAIWNGPPVDSYRTTWEQDSTVAELAHRLAQRRMPLDQAEAEIKSFAENAGTEKQSRLLTLFAALFDVLSRERDSIMAGLDRFGTRQKELAADIRSENEKLQELQSQGGHHQAEVEA
;
A
#
# COMPACT_ATOMS: atom_id res chain seq x y z
N MET A 1 -26.71 -33.68 -52.43
CA MET A 1 -27.26 -32.86 -51.34
C MET A 1 -26.59 -33.23 -50.03
N LYS A 2 -25.86 -32.29 -49.39
CA LYS A 2 -25.55 -32.24 -47.94
C LYS A 2 -24.71 -30.99 -47.67
N ARG A 3 -25.38 -29.88 -47.29
CA ARG A 3 -24.75 -28.64 -46.81
C ARG A 3 -24.24 -28.89 -45.39
N ARG A 4 -22.93 -28.72 -45.14
CA ARG A 4 -22.39 -28.63 -43.78
C ARG A 4 -22.26 -27.16 -43.41
N LEU A 5 -23.07 -26.69 -42.47
CA LEU A 5 -22.89 -25.38 -41.83
C LEU A 5 -21.71 -25.47 -40.86
N LEU A 6 -20.69 -24.64 -41.06
CA LEU A 6 -19.72 -24.30 -40.02
C LEU A 6 -20.32 -23.16 -39.18
N ALA A 7 -20.56 -23.42 -37.90
CA ALA A 7 -20.91 -22.39 -36.93
C ALA A 7 -19.63 -21.69 -36.46
N LEU A 8 -19.45 -20.41 -36.83
CA LEU A 8 -18.47 -19.53 -36.22
C LEU A 8 -18.98 -19.13 -34.83
N VAL A 9 -18.34 -19.64 -33.78
CA VAL A 9 -18.56 -19.17 -32.40
C VAL A 9 -17.65 -17.96 -32.18
N SER A 10 -18.22 -16.76 -32.28
CA SER A 10 -17.56 -15.51 -31.94
C SER A 10 -17.45 -15.39 -30.42
N LEU A 11 -16.25 -15.62 -29.90
CA LEU A 11 -15.91 -15.42 -28.48
C LEU A 11 -15.66 -13.92 -28.25
N TRP A 12 -16.71 -13.18 -27.90
CA TRP A 12 -16.55 -11.79 -27.46
C TRP A 12 -16.07 -11.77 -26.00
N PRO A 13 -14.92 -11.14 -25.70
CA PRO A 13 -14.52 -10.94 -24.32
C PRO A 13 -15.45 -9.90 -23.70
N THR A 14 -16.21 -10.30 -22.69
CA THR A 14 -16.93 -9.36 -21.84
C THR A 14 -15.90 -8.62 -20.98
N LEU A 15 -15.62 -7.36 -21.33
CA LEU A 15 -14.89 -6.44 -20.46
C LEU A 15 -15.81 -6.07 -19.30
N SER A 16 -15.65 -6.74 -18.16
CA SER A 16 -16.32 -6.33 -16.93
C SER A 16 -15.66 -5.05 -16.40
N VAL A 17 -16.33 -3.91 -16.57
CA VAL A 17 -16.01 -2.68 -15.85
C VAL A 17 -16.45 -2.88 -14.39
N GLN A 18 -15.50 -3.25 -13.53
CA GLN A 18 -15.76 -3.31 -12.10
C GLN A 18 -15.79 -1.87 -11.56
N ALA A 19 -16.99 -1.35 -11.29
CA ALA A 19 -17.13 -0.10 -10.55
C ALA A 19 -16.48 -0.26 -9.17
N ALA A 20 -15.66 0.72 -8.77
CA ALA A 20 -15.05 0.72 -7.45
C ALA A 20 -16.16 0.71 -6.36
N PRO A 21 -16.01 -0.07 -5.28
CA PRO A 21 -17.01 -0.08 -4.21
C PRO A 21 -17.26 1.34 -3.67
N PRO A 22 -18.49 1.67 -3.24
CA PRO A 22 -18.81 2.98 -2.66
C PRO A 22 -17.86 3.28 -1.50
N GLY A 23 -17.16 4.41 -1.55
CA GLY A 23 -16.18 4.82 -0.54
C GLY A 23 -14.72 4.46 -0.84
N ALA A 24 -14.41 3.84 -1.98
CA ALA A 24 -13.05 3.63 -2.42
C ALA A 24 -12.38 4.96 -2.81
N ASP A 25 -11.24 5.28 -2.18
CA ASP A 25 -10.40 6.42 -2.54
C ASP A 25 -9.95 6.26 -4.01
N PRO A 26 -10.39 7.15 -4.93
CA PRO A 26 -10.12 7.00 -6.35
C PRO A 26 -8.65 7.24 -6.70
N ASN A 27 -7.84 7.75 -5.76
CA ASN A 27 -6.41 7.97 -5.94
C ASN A 27 -5.57 6.86 -5.31
N TRP A 28 -6.20 5.85 -4.69
CA TRP A 28 -5.46 4.72 -4.12
C TRP A 28 -4.92 3.81 -5.23
N PRO A 29 -3.60 3.58 -5.32
CA PRO A 29 -3.00 2.89 -6.47
C PRO A 29 -3.03 1.35 -6.35
N CYS A 30 -3.49 0.79 -5.24
CA CYS A 30 -3.44 -0.65 -4.98
C CYS A 30 -4.80 -1.33 -5.19
N GLN A 31 -4.80 -2.62 -5.52
CA GLN A 31 -6.02 -3.43 -5.59
C GLN A 31 -6.66 -3.65 -4.22
N GLN A 32 -5.83 -3.79 -3.17
CA GLN A 32 -6.30 -3.92 -1.80
C GLN A 32 -6.89 -2.59 -1.31
N ILE A 33 -7.99 -2.66 -0.54
CA ILE A 33 -8.60 -1.47 0.08
C ILE A 33 -7.60 -0.72 0.98
N LYS A 34 -7.71 0.61 0.98
CA LYS A 34 -6.93 1.47 1.87
C LYS A 34 -7.38 1.27 3.31
N VAL A 35 -6.45 0.93 4.19
CA VAL A 35 -6.64 0.91 5.66
C VAL A 35 -5.70 1.96 6.25
N PRO A 36 -6.18 3.16 6.62
CA PRO A 36 -5.29 4.26 6.99
C PRO A 36 -4.43 3.94 8.21
N GLU A 37 -5.05 3.46 9.29
CA GLU A 37 -4.40 3.18 10.57
C GLU A 37 -4.70 1.75 11.01
N LEU A 38 -3.76 1.14 11.74
CA LEU A 38 -3.98 -0.14 12.40
C LEU A 38 -4.37 0.10 13.85
N SER A 39 -5.41 -0.60 14.31
CA SER A 39 -5.81 -0.55 15.72
C SER A 39 -4.92 -1.46 16.55
N ILE A 40 -4.29 -0.91 17.59
CA ILE A 40 -3.54 -1.70 18.57
C ILE A 40 -4.43 -2.73 19.27
N ALA A 41 -5.70 -2.38 19.54
CA ALA A 41 -6.67 -3.28 20.16
C ALA A 41 -7.08 -4.45 19.25
N ALA A 42 -6.89 -4.33 17.93
CA ALA A 42 -7.12 -5.44 17.00
C ALA A 42 -5.95 -6.45 16.96
N ILE A 43 -4.76 -6.05 17.43
CA ILE A 43 -3.53 -6.85 17.38
C ILE A 43 -3.15 -7.38 18.77
N TRP A 44 -3.49 -6.65 19.82
CA TRP A 44 -3.05 -6.91 21.19
C TRP A 44 -4.22 -7.28 22.11
N ASN A 45 -4.17 -8.51 22.65
CA ASN A 45 -5.14 -9.02 23.62
C ASN A 45 -4.59 -9.01 25.07
N GLY A 46 -3.45 -8.37 25.31
CA GLY A 46 -2.82 -8.30 26.63
C GLY A 46 -3.28 -7.11 27.46
N PRO A 47 -2.55 -6.78 28.55
CA PRO A 47 -2.83 -5.60 29.36
C PRO A 47 -2.85 -4.31 28.53
N PRO A 48 -3.56 -3.25 28.98
CA PRO A 48 -3.56 -1.96 28.30
C PRO A 48 -2.15 -1.39 28.12
N VAL A 49 -1.90 -0.80 26.95
CA VAL A 49 -0.57 -0.31 26.54
C VAL A 49 -0.53 1.19 26.22
N ASP A 50 -1.68 1.86 26.19
CA ASP A 50 -1.79 3.27 25.77
C ASP A 50 -0.91 4.21 26.60
N SER A 51 -0.81 3.99 27.92
CA SER A 51 0.02 4.79 28.81
C SER A 51 1.52 4.71 28.53
N TYR A 52 1.98 3.66 27.83
CA TYR A 52 3.40 3.48 27.50
C TYR A 52 3.78 4.08 26.14
N ARG A 53 2.80 4.48 25.32
CA ARG A 53 3.05 5.02 23.98
C ARG A 53 3.68 6.41 23.99
N THR A 54 3.51 7.19 25.05
CA THR A 54 3.97 8.59 25.13
C THR A 54 5.34 8.75 25.80
N THR A 55 5.85 7.72 26.45
CA THR A 55 7.05 7.81 27.29
C THR A 55 8.19 6.91 26.84
N TRP A 56 7.96 5.96 25.93
CA TRP A 56 8.98 4.99 25.54
C TRP A 56 10.24 5.62 24.90
N GLU A 57 10.09 6.75 24.20
CA GLU A 57 11.22 7.47 23.58
C GLU A 57 12.22 7.98 24.63
N GLN A 58 11.82 8.11 25.89
CA GLN A 58 12.69 8.55 27.00
C GLN A 58 13.55 7.41 27.57
N ASP A 59 13.18 6.15 27.34
CA ASP A 59 13.97 4.97 27.71
C ASP A 59 14.83 4.57 26.50
N SER A 60 16.10 4.99 26.50
CA SER A 60 17.01 4.73 25.39
C SER A 60 17.18 3.24 25.10
N THR A 61 17.12 2.38 26.12
CA THR A 61 17.24 0.92 25.93
C THR A 61 16.04 0.37 25.18
N VAL A 62 14.84 0.81 25.53
CA VAL A 62 13.62 0.42 24.81
C VAL A 62 13.60 1.00 23.41
N ALA A 63 13.94 2.29 23.25
CA ALA A 63 13.92 2.96 21.97
C ALA A 63 14.88 2.32 20.95
N GLU A 64 16.12 2.05 21.36
CA GLU A 64 17.12 1.38 20.51
C GLU A 64 16.67 -0.03 20.13
N LEU A 65 16.14 -0.80 21.09
CA LEU A 65 15.66 -2.15 20.81
C LEU A 65 14.46 -2.13 19.86
N ALA A 66 13.48 -1.24 20.07
CA ALA A 66 12.32 -1.10 19.19
C ALA A 66 12.74 -0.77 17.75
N HIS A 67 13.65 0.18 17.56
CA HIS A 67 14.17 0.53 16.22
C HIS A 67 14.94 -0.61 15.57
N ARG A 68 15.70 -1.42 16.32
CA ARG A 68 16.36 -2.62 15.76
C ARG A 68 15.34 -3.68 15.36
N LEU A 69 14.38 -3.98 16.24
CA LEU A 69 13.34 -4.99 16.01
C LEU A 69 12.43 -4.62 14.83
N ALA A 70 12.19 -3.33 14.59
CA ALA A 70 11.37 -2.85 13.47
C ALA A 70 12.02 -3.02 12.09
N GLN A 71 13.32 -3.32 12.03
CA GLN A 71 14.02 -3.45 10.75
C GLN A 71 13.42 -4.58 9.90
N ARG A 72 13.04 -4.30 8.66
CA ARG A 72 12.42 -5.28 7.74
C ARG A 72 13.25 -6.55 7.49
N ARG A 73 14.56 -6.49 7.71
CA ARG A 73 15.48 -7.62 7.50
C ARG A 73 15.77 -8.39 8.79
N MET A 74 15.18 -7.98 9.91
CA MET A 74 15.36 -8.64 11.21
C MET A 74 14.76 -10.08 11.14
N PRO A 75 15.59 -11.13 11.31
CA PRO A 75 15.07 -12.48 11.42
C PRO A 75 14.21 -12.63 12.68
N LEU A 76 13.11 -13.38 12.59
CA LEU A 76 12.17 -13.54 13.70
C LEU A 76 12.79 -14.27 14.90
N ASP A 77 13.60 -15.30 14.65
CA ASP A 77 14.35 -16.04 15.67
C ASP A 77 15.34 -15.15 16.43
N GLN A 78 16.02 -14.25 15.71
CA GLN A 78 16.90 -13.25 16.33
C GLN A 78 16.09 -12.22 17.15
N ALA A 79 14.91 -11.80 16.66
CA ALA A 79 14.05 -10.84 17.35
C ALA A 79 13.52 -11.43 18.66
N GLU A 80 13.06 -12.68 18.64
CA GLU A 80 12.64 -13.42 19.82
C GLU A 80 13.77 -13.55 20.84
N ALA A 81 15.00 -13.83 20.39
CA ALA A 81 16.16 -13.91 21.27
C ALA A 81 16.50 -12.56 21.93
N GLU A 82 16.46 -11.45 21.18
CA GLU A 82 16.69 -10.11 21.74
C GLU A 82 15.60 -9.72 22.76
N ILE A 83 14.32 -10.01 22.46
CA ILE A 83 13.21 -9.76 23.39
C ILE A 83 13.36 -10.60 24.65
N LYS A 84 13.77 -11.87 24.53
CA LYS A 84 14.02 -12.75 25.68
C LYS A 84 15.14 -12.21 26.56
N SER A 85 16.27 -11.83 25.96
CA SER A 85 17.39 -11.23 26.68
C SER A 85 16.98 -9.93 27.39
N PHE A 86 16.21 -9.07 26.72
CA PHE A 86 15.65 -7.87 27.33
C PHE A 86 14.76 -8.19 28.54
N ALA A 87 13.90 -9.21 28.43
CA ALA A 87 13.01 -9.64 29.49
C ALA A 87 13.74 -10.24 30.70
N GLU A 88 14.83 -10.97 30.48
CA GLU A 88 15.67 -11.55 31.53
C GLU A 88 16.40 -10.48 32.35
N ASN A 89 16.84 -9.41 31.68
CA ASN A 89 17.53 -8.28 32.32
C ASN A 89 16.59 -7.29 33.02
N ALA A 90 15.27 -7.43 32.85
CA ALA A 90 14.29 -6.47 33.36
C ALA A 90 13.92 -6.66 34.85
N GLY A 91 14.33 -7.77 35.49
CA GLY A 91 14.09 -8.01 36.91
C GLY A 91 12.61 -7.91 37.31
N THR A 92 12.31 -7.18 38.39
CA THR A 92 10.94 -6.96 38.89
C THR A 92 10.08 -6.13 37.93
N GLU A 93 10.70 -5.32 37.07
CA GLU A 93 10.06 -4.46 36.08
C GLU A 93 9.78 -5.20 34.75
N LYS A 94 9.92 -6.53 34.72
CA LYS A 94 9.75 -7.32 33.49
C LYS A 94 8.45 -7.02 32.75
N GLN A 95 7.33 -6.97 33.47
CA GLN A 95 6.04 -6.73 32.83
C GLN A 95 5.93 -5.31 32.27
N SER A 96 6.28 -4.29 33.06
CA SER A 96 6.21 -2.89 32.63
C SER A 96 7.12 -2.65 31.43
N ARG A 97 8.37 -3.13 31.48
CA ARG A 97 9.35 -2.99 30.39
C ARG A 97 8.92 -3.69 29.10
N LEU A 98 8.32 -4.88 29.17
CA LEU A 98 7.81 -5.59 28.00
C LEU A 98 6.60 -4.89 27.37
N LEU A 99 5.70 -4.32 28.18
CA LEU A 99 4.59 -3.52 27.68
C LEU A 99 5.09 -2.22 27.02
N THR A 100 6.10 -1.56 27.60
CA THR A 100 6.75 -0.42 26.97
C THR A 100 7.40 -0.79 25.63
N LEU A 101 8.10 -1.91 25.56
CA LEU A 101 8.73 -2.38 24.32
C LEU A 101 7.69 -2.69 23.24
N PHE A 102 6.59 -3.34 23.60
CA PHE A 102 5.50 -3.59 22.65
C PHE A 102 4.90 -2.28 22.14
N ALA A 103 4.58 -1.35 23.03
CA ALA A 103 4.04 -0.04 22.67
C ALA A 103 5.00 0.73 21.74
N ALA A 104 6.29 0.72 22.04
CA ALA A 104 7.34 1.32 21.23
C ALA A 104 7.42 0.70 19.83
N LEU A 105 7.49 -0.63 19.74
CA LEU A 105 7.60 -1.34 18.47
C LEU A 105 6.36 -1.10 17.59
N PHE A 106 5.17 -1.11 18.19
CA PHE A 106 3.94 -0.79 17.48
C PHE A 106 3.97 0.65 16.94
N ASP A 107 4.41 1.62 17.74
CA ASP A 107 4.47 3.03 17.34
C ASP A 107 5.47 3.27 16.20
N VAL A 108 6.68 2.69 16.30
CA VAL A 108 7.69 2.75 15.23
C VAL A 108 7.16 2.19 13.92
N LEU A 109 6.58 0.98 13.94
CA LEU A 109 6.03 0.34 12.75
C LEU A 109 4.83 1.11 12.18
N SER A 110 4.00 1.71 13.03
CA SER A 110 2.85 2.52 12.62
C SER A 110 3.31 3.80 11.92
N ARG A 111 4.32 4.51 12.44
CA ARG A 111 4.88 5.70 11.78
C ARG A 111 5.52 5.38 10.43
N GLU A 112 6.23 4.25 10.33
CA GLU A 112 6.75 3.78 9.04
C GLU A 112 5.63 3.51 8.04
N ARG A 113 4.56 2.86 8.50
CA ARG A 113 3.37 2.61 7.69
C ARG A 113 2.75 3.91 7.20
N ASP A 114 2.55 4.89 8.08
CA ASP A 114 1.94 6.18 7.72
C ASP A 114 2.73 6.89 6.61
N SER A 115 4.06 6.86 6.70
CA SER A 115 4.95 7.40 5.66
C SER A 115 4.76 6.70 4.30
N ILE A 116 4.66 5.36 4.30
CA ILE A 116 4.41 4.56 3.09
C ILE A 116 3.02 4.87 2.52
N MET A 117 1.99 4.90 3.36
CA MET A 117 0.61 5.19 2.96
C MET A 117 0.52 6.58 2.31
N ALA A 118 1.13 7.60 2.92
CA ALA A 118 1.20 8.94 2.35
C ALA A 118 1.99 8.97 1.02
N GLY A 119 3.03 8.15 0.90
CA GLY A 119 3.77 7.96 -0.35
C GLY A 119 2.90 7.37 -1.47
N LEU A 120 2.11 6.35 -1.16
CA LEU A 120 1.19 5.70 -2.09
C LEU A 120 0.08 6.65 -2.55
N ASP A 121 -0.46 7.48 -1.65
CA ASP A 121 -1.44 8.50 -2.01
C ASP A 121 -0.89 9.49 -3.04
N ARG A 122 0.31 10.02 -2.78
CA ARG A 122 0.98 10.92 -3.73
C ARG A 122 1.28 10.22 -5.05
N PHE A 123 1.64 8.94 -5.00
CA PHE A 123 1.95 8.17 -6.19
C PHE A 123 0.71 7.94 -7.06
N GLY A 124 -0.40 7.51 -6.46
CA GLY A 124 -1.64 7.26 -7.21
C GLY A 124 -2.24 8.51 -7.83
N THR A 125 -2.19 9.67 -7.13
CA THR A 125 -2.56 10.96 -7.73
C THR A 125 -1.73 11.25 -8.99
N ARG A 126 -0.41 11.15 -8.90
CA ARG A 126 0.49 11.39 -10.06
C ARG A 126 0.27 10.40 -11.20
N GLN A 127 -0.03 9.14 -10.90
CA GLN A 127 -0.33 8.14 -11.94
C GLN A 127 -1.59 8.52 -12.74
N LYS A 128 -2.60 9.08 -12.07
CA LYS A 128 -3.83 9.51 -12.73
C LYS A 128 -3.65 10.78 -13.56
N GLU A 129 -2.89 11.74 -13.05
CA GLU A 129 -2.51 12.96 -13.78
C GLU A 129 -1.75 12.58 -15.06
N LEU A 130 -0.70 11.77 -14.93
CA LEU A 130 0.08 11.29 -16.09
C LEU A 130 -0.78 10.52 -17.10
N ALA A 131 -1.71 9.68 -16.63
CA ALA A 131 -2.62 8.95 -17.52
C ALA A 131 -3.62 9.88 -18.22
N ALA A 132 -4.00 11.01 -17.61
CA ALA A 132 -4.81 12.04 -18.28
C ALA A 132 -4.00 12.75 -19.36
N ASP A 133 -2.76 13.12 -19.07
CA ASP A 133 -1.87 13.79 -20.02
C ASP A 133 -1.60 12.91 -21.25
N ILE A 134 -1.25 11.63 -21.04
CA ILE A 134 -1.04 10.67 -22.13
C ILE A 134 -2.29 10.54 -23.02
N ARG A 135 -3.49 10.52 -22.43
CA ARG A 135 -4.74 10.49 -23.20
C ARG A 135 -4.91 11.75 -24.05
N SER A 136 -4.68 12.92 -23.47
CA SER A 136 -4.77 14.20 -24.18
C SER A 136 -3.77 14.29 -25.34
N GLU A 137 -2.52 13.87 -25.14
CA GLU A 137 -1.51 13.88 -26.19
C GLU A 137 -1.84 12.88 -27.32
N ASN A 138 -2.37 11.70 -26.99
CA ASN A 138 -2.82 10.74 -27.99
C ASN A 138 -4.00 11.29 -28.82
N GLU A 139 -4.95 12.00 -28.19
CA GLU A 139 -6.06 12.65 -28.90
C GLU A 139 -5.56 13.70 -29.90
N LYS A 140 -4.60 14.55 -29.49
CA LYS A 140 -3.98 15.54 -30.38
C LYS A 140 -3.24 14.89 -31.56
N LEU A 141 -2.52 13.81 -31.31
CA LEU A 141 -1.82 13.06 -32.37
C LEU A 141 -2.82 12.47 -33.37
N GLN A 142 -3.93 11.90 -32.89
CA GLN A 142 -4.99 11.37 -33.76
C GLN A 142 -5.63 12.47 -34.61
N GLU A 143 -5.88 13.65 -34.03
CA GLU A 143 -6.41 14.81 -34.76
C GLU A 143 -5.45 15.24 -35.89
N LEU A 144 -4.16 15.43 -35.59
CA LEU A 144 -3.14 15.79 -36.59
C LEU A 144 -3.02 14.74 -37.70
N GLN A 145 -3.07 13.45 -37.36
CA GLN A 145 -3.04 12.37 -38.36
C GLN A 145 -4.27 12.39 -39.26
N SER A 146 -5.47 12.62 -38.70
CA SER A 146 -6.68 12.74 -39.50
C SER A 146 -6.62 13.92 -40.48
N GLN A 147 -6.13 15.07 -40.03
CA GLN A 147 -5.99 16.27 -40.86
C GLN A 147 -4.92 16.08 -41.97
N GLY A 148 -3.79 15.45 -41.65
CA GLY A 148 -2.74 15.11 -42.62
C GLY A 148 -3.20 14.09 -43.66
N GLY A 149 -4.00 13.10 -43.27
CA GLY A 149 -4.62 12.15 -44.19
C GLY A 149 -5.63 12.78 -45.14
N HIS A 150 -6.35 13.83 -44.70
CA HIS A 150 -7.21 14.62 -45.58
C HIS A 150 -6.40 15.41 -46.62
N HIS A 151 -5.24 15.95 -46.25
CA HIS A 151 -4.40 16.71 -47.18
C HIS A 151 -3.73 15.82 -48.24
N GLN A 152 -3.39 14.57 -47.89
CA GLN A 152 -2.78 13.63 -48.82
C GLN A 152 -3.79 13.08 -49.86
N ALA A 153 -5.07 12.94 -49.48
CA ALA A 153 -6.15 12.56 -50.39
C ALA A 153 -6.57 13.70 -51.35
N GLU A 154 -6.37 14.97 -50.97
CA GLU A 154 -6.67 16.15 -51.80
C GLU A 154 -5.55 16.44 -52.82
N VAL A 155 -4.31 16.04 -52.54
CA VAL A 155 -3.16 16.20 -53.47
C VAL A 155 -3.10 15.12 -54.56
N GLU A 156 -3.79 13.98 -54.37
CA GLU A 156 -3.86 12.88 -55.35
C GLU A 156 -5.10 12.92 -56.27
N ALA A 157 -5.93 13.97 -56.19
CA ALA A 157 -7.13 14.18 -57.03
C ALA A 157 -6.90 15.25 -58.11
#